data_AF-A0A2S6QUQ3-F1
#
_entry.id   AF-A0A2S6QUQ3-F1
#
_cell.length_a   1.000
_cell.length_b   1.000
_cell.length_c   1.000
_cell.angle_alpha   90.00
_cell.angle_beta   90.00
_cell.angle_gamma   90.00
#
_symmetry.space_group_name_H-M   'P 1'
#
loop_
_entity.id
_entity.type
_entity.pdbx_description
1 polymer ?
#
loop_
_entity_poly.entity_id
_entity_poly.type
_entity_poly.pdbx_seq_one_letter_code
_entity_poly.pdbx_strand_id
1 'polypeptide(L)'
;MRLLTFLFSPMGRVRRFNFVYAWCAVSMIVSMISVFMVDASLLWFAPVILWPLTVKRLHDVNLSGIYSLIIYQIYGLWALYLAGLTSVEFMSYSVTMETLVQFMMWPSALCIFYLMIKKGQEGTNEYGLDPTWRLAP
;
A
#
# COMPACT_ATOMS: atom_id res chain seq x y z
N MET A 1 -19.13 -6.82 -5.04
CA MET A 1 -18.92 -8.29 -4.93
C MET A 1 -17.86 -8.83 -5.89
N ARG A 2 -17.86 -8.51 -7.20
CA ARG A 2 -16.86 -9.07 -8.15
C ARG A 2 -15.39 -8.64 -7.95
N LEU A 3 -15.12 -7.53 -7.28
CA LEU A 3 -13.75 -7.03 -7.07
C LEU A 3 -12.98 -7.84 -6.01
N LEU A 4 -13.67 -8.31 -4.97
CA LEU A 4 -13.09 -9.06 -3.85
C LEU A 4 -12.69 -10.48 -4.26
N THR A 5 -13.50 -11.14 -5.09
CA THR A 5 -13.19 -12.47 -5.67
C THR A 5 -11.96 -12.46 -6.57
N PHE A 6 -11.59 -11.30 -7.13
CA PHE A 6 -10.33 -11.13 -7.85
C PHE A 6 -9.16 -10.97 -6.87
N LEU A 7 -9.29 -10.14 -5.84
CA LEU A 7 -8.18 -9.84 -4.92
C LEU A 7 -7.76 -11.04 -4.05
N PHE A 8 -8.72 -11.89 -3.68
CA PHE A 8 -8.48 -12.99 -2.76
C PHE A 8 -8.52 -14.38 -3.44
N SER A 9 -7.78 -15.33 -2.88
CA SER A 9 -7.91 -16.76 -3.20
C SER A 9 -9.13 -17.35 -2.47
N PRO A 10 -9.62 -18.53 -2.86
CA PRO A 10 -10.70 -19.22 -2.14
C PRO A 10 -10.39 -19.41 -0.64
N MET A 11 -9.10 -19.59 -0.33
CA MET A 11 -8.59 -19.67 1.04
C MET A 11 -8.43 -18.31 1.71
N GLY A 12 -8.97 -17.22 1.15
CA GLY A 12 -8.91 -15.88 1.69
C GLY A 12 -7.56 -15.18 1.58
N ARG A 13 -6.56 -15.73 0.89
CA ARG A 13 -5.20 -15.14 0.77
C ARG A 13 -5.13 -14.08 -0.34
N VAL A 14 -4.23 -13.11 -0.25
CA VAL A 14 -4.06 -12.10 -1.31
C VAL A 14 -3.32 -12.70 -2.50
N ARG A 15 -3.92 -12.63 -3.69
CA ARG A 15 -3.25 -13.09 -4.92
C ARG A 15 -2.14 -12.11 -5.31
N ARG A 16 -0.93 -12.62 -5.56
CA ARG A 16 0.28 -11.84 -5.90
C ARG A 16 0.07 -10.84 -7.04
N PHE A 17 -0.46 -11.32 -8.16
CA PHE A 17 -0.71 -10.48 -9.33
C PHE A 17 -1.73 -9.37 -9.04
N ASN A 18 -2.76 -9.68 -8.25
CA ASN A 18 -3.83 -8.73 -7.94
C ASN A 18 -3.45 -7.73 -6.85
N PHE A 19 -2.52 -8.09 -5.95
CA PHE A 19 -1.86 -7.14 -5.06
C PHE A 19 -1.14 -6.05 -5.85
N VAL A 20 -0.33 -6.45 -6.83
CA VAL A 20 0.41 -5.50 -7.70
C VAL A 20 -0.56 -4.70 -8.55
N TYR A 21 -1.57 -5.33 -9.13
CA TYR A 21 -2.58 -4.62 -9.93
C TYR A 21 -3.33 -3.57 -9.10
N ALA A 22 -3.70 -3.88 -7.86
CA ALA A 22 -4.34 -2.92 -6.95
C ALA A 22 -3.41 -1.74 -6.63
N TRP A 23 -2.13 -2.01 -6.35
CA TRP A 23 -1.13 -0.96 -6.15
C TRP A 23 -0.91 -0.10 -7.40
N CYS A 24 -0.82 -0.70 -8.58
CA CYS A 24 -0.68 0.04 -9.84
C CYS A 24 -1.93 0.88 -10.15
N ALA A 25 -3.12 0.32 -9.99
CA ALA A 25 -4.38 1.02 -10.27
C ALA A 25 -4.58 2.21 -9.31
N VAL A 26 -4.35 2.01 -8.01
CA VAL A 26 -4.45 3.10 -7.03
C VAL A 26 -3.36 4.15 -7.27
N SER A 27 -2.13 3.76 -7.57
CA SER A 27 -1.05 4.72 -7.92
C SER A 27 -1.36 5.50 -9.19
N MET A 28 -1.99 4.89 -10.21
CA MET A 28 -2.45 5.61 -11.40
C MET A 28 -3.58 6.60 -11.08
N ILE A 29 -4.53 6.22 -10.23
CA ILE A 29 -5.62 7.13 -9.83
C ILE A 29 -5.04 8.30 -9.03
N VAL A 30 -4.12 8.03 -8.10
CA VAL A 30 -3.39 9.04 -7.33
C VAL A 30 -2.61 9.98 -8.26
N SER A 31 -1.89 9.45 -9.25
CA SER A 31 -1.13 10.29 -10.18
C SER A 31 -2.05 11.14 -11.05
N MET A 32 -3.18 10.60 -11.53
CA MET A 32 -4.18 11.40 -12.25
C MET A 32 -4.78 12.51 -11.37
N ILE A 33 -5.17 12.21 -10.13
CA ILE A 33 -5.68 13.22 -9.17
C ILE A 33 -4.66 14.34 -8.96
N SER A 34 -3.37 14.00 -8.82
CA SER A 34 -2.30 14.99 -8.65
C SER A 34 -2.07 15.88 -9.87
N VAL A 35 -2.23 15.35 -11.10
CA VAL A 35 -2.09 16.10 -12.36
C VAL A 35 -3.28 17.02 -12.60
N PHE A 36 -4.49 16.60 -12.24
CA PHE A 36 -5.71 17.38 -12.43
C PHE A 36 -6.00 18.38 -11.29
N MET A 37 -5.03 18.60 -10.38
CA MET A 37 -5.14 19.58 -9.28
C MET A 37 -6.41 19.39 -8.45
N VAL A 38 -6.87 18.14 -8.30
CA VAL A 38 -7.98 17.86 -7.40
C VAL A 38 -7.42 17.86 -5.99
N ASP A 39 -8.00 18.71 -5.14
CA ASP A 39 -7.79 18.84 -3.71
C ASP A 39 -7.01 17.66 -3.09
N ALA A 40 -5.79 17.94 -2.62
CA ALA A 40 -4.86 16.94 -2.09
C ALA A 40 -5.43 16.16 -0.89
N SER A 41 -6.54 16.63 -0.30
CA SER A 41 -7.36 15.89 0.66
C SER A 41 -7.84 14.53 0.13
N LEU A 42 -7.93 14.32 -1.17
CA LEU A 42 -8.31 13.03 -1.74
C LEU A 42 -7.18 12.01 -1.71
N LEU A 43 -5.89 12.41 -1.67
CA LEU A 43 -4.75 11.48 -1.69
C LEU A 43 -4.73 10.49 -0.51
N TRP A 44 -5.46 10.81 0.56
CA TRP A 44 -5.67 9.97 1.73
C TRP A 44 -6.48 8.70 1.45
N PHE A 45 -7.21 8.63 0.34
CA PHE A 45 -8.00 7.45 -0.01
C PHE A 45 -7.12 6.21 -0.31
N ALA A 46 -5.91 6.43 -0.83
CA ALA A 46 -4.99 5.37 -1.23
C ALA A 46 -4.53 4.50 -0.05
N PRO A 47 -4.04 5.07 1.09
CA PRO A 47 -3.68 4.27 2.25
C PRO A 47 -4.88 3.55 2.86
N VAL A 48 -6.08 4.14 2.87
CA VAL A 48 -7.27 3.48 3.45
C VAL A 48 -7.61 2.18 2.71
N ILE A 49 -7.48 2.17 1.39
CA ILE A 49 -7.80 0.99 0.57
C ILE A 49 -6.64 -0.02 0.55
N LEU A 50 -5.42 0.46 0.37
CA LEU A 50 -4.26 -0.41 0.18
C LEU A 50 -3.75 -0.97 1.51
N TRP A 51 -3.91 -0.28 2.64
CA TRP A 51 -3.30 -0.70 3.91
C TRP A 51 -3.79 -2.06 4.38
N PRO A 52 -5.11 -2.34 4.46
CA PRO A 52 -5.60 -3.66 4.84
C PRO A 52 -5.09 -4.76 3.90
N LEU A 53 -4.98 -4.45 2.60
CA LEU A 53 -4.46 -5.38 1.59
C LEU A 53 -2.97 -5.70 1.82
N THR A 54 -2.16 -4.68 2.13
CA THR A 54 -0.72 -4.82 2.44
C THR A 54 -0.48 -5.57 3.73
N VAL A 55 -1.24 -5.27 4.80
CA VAL A 55 -1.15 -6.00 6.07
C VAL A 55 -1.47 -7.48 5.87
N LYS A 56 -2.54 -7.78 5.12
CA LYS A 56 -2.92 -9.16 4.83
C LYS A 56 -1.88 -9.87 3.97
N ARG A 57 -1.27 -9.17 3.01
CA ARG A 57 -0.17 -9.70 2.20
C ARG A 57 1.09 -9.98 3.03
N LEU A 58 1.41 -9.12 4.00
CA LEU A 58 2.51 -9.34 4.94
C LEU A 58 2.26 -10.60 5.78
N HIS A 59 1.04 -10.77 6.27
CA HIS A 59 0.66 -11.97 7.00
C HIS A 59 0.78 -13.24 6.13
N ASP A 60 0.34 -13.20 4.87
CA ASP A 60 0.50 -14.33 3.94
C ASP A 60 1.97 -14.77 3.79
N VAL A 61 2.93 -13.87 3.96
CA VAL A 61 4.38 -14.15 3.87
C VAL A 61 5.06 -14.30 5.24
N ASN A 62 4.27 -14.44 6.30
CA ASN A 62 4.69 -14.56 7.69
C ASN A 62 5.58 -13.39 8.16
N LEU A 63 5.16 -12.18 7.81
CA LEU A 63 5.73 -10.93 8.29
C LEU A 63 4.70 -10.18 9.12
N SER A 64 5.17 -9.47 10.14
CA SER A 64 4.32 -8.62 10.96
C SER A 64 3.68 -7.50 10.12
N GLY A 65 2.41 -7.19 10.42
CA GLY A 65 1.71 -6.06 9.81
C GLY A 65 2.40 -4.71 10.06
N ILE A 66 3.28 -4.60 11.06
CA ILE A 66 4.05 -3.38 11.36
C ILE A 66 4.95 -2.97 10.19
N TYR A 67 5.41 -3.93 9.38
CA TYR A 67 6.21 -3.65 8.18
C TYR A 67 5.43 -2.89 7.10
N SER A 68 4.10 -2.79 7.20
CA SER A 68 3.29 -1.93 6.33
C SER A 68 3.66 -0.45 6.51
N LEU A 69 4.08 -0.02 7.71
CA LEU A 69 4.51 1.35 7.97
C LEU A 69 5.68 1.77 7.08
N ILE A 70 6.60 0.85 6.77
CA ILE A 70 7.72 1.10 5.86
C ILE A 70 7.22 1.41 4.44
N ILE A 71 6.13 0.77 4.02
CA ILE A 71 5.53 0.98 2.70
C ILE A 71 4.71 2.29 2.68
N TYR A 72 4.08 2.65 3.80
CA TYR A 72 3.22 3.83 3.91
C TYR A 72 3.91 5.11 4.38
N GLN A 73 5.19 5.07 4.71
CA GLN A 73 5.96 6.24 5.14
C GLN A 73 5.85 7.43 4.16
N ILE A 74 5.72 7.17 2.85
CA ILE A 74 5.53 8.19 1.82
C ILE A 74 4.27 9.01 2.07
N TYR A 75 3.17 8.35 2.44
CA TYR A 75 1.90 9.02 2.72
C TYR A 75 1.96 9.83 4.02
N GLY A 76 2.72 9.36 5.01
CA GLY A 76 3.00 10.14 6.22
C GLY A 76 3.78 11.42 5.92
N LEU A 77 4.80 11.34 5.05
CA LEU A 77 5.55 12.52 4.61
C LEU A 77 4.69 13.48 3.78
N TRP A 78 3.84 12.96 2.91
CA TRP A 78 2.85 13.77 2.17
C TRP A 78 1.86 14.48 3.10
N ALA A 79 1.37 13.79 4.12
CA ALA A 79 0.48 14.40 5.11
C ALA A 79 1.15 15.57 5.84
N LEU A 80 2.43 15.42 6.21
CA LEU A 80 3.21 16.51 6.82
C LEU A 80 3.43 17.69 5.88
N TYR A 81 3.69 17.41 4.59
CA TYR A 81 3.78 18.44 3.57
C TYR A 81 2.48 19.24 3.45
N LEU A 82 1.32 18.56 3.41
CA LEU A 82 0.00 19.21 3.38
C LEU A 82 -0.33 19.97 4.67
N ALA A 83 0.20 19.52 5.82
CA ALA A 83 0.09 20.24 7.09
C ALA A 83 0.94 21.53 7.14
N GLY A 84 1.66 21.86 6.06
CA GLY A 84 2.44 23.08 5.90
C GLY A 84 3.94 22.93 6.20
N LEU A 85 4.40 21.71 6.50
CA LEU A 85 5.83 21.46 6.72
C LEU A 85 6.52 21.24 5.37
N THR A 86 7.20 22.27 4.84
CA THR A 86 7.80 22.22 3.49
C THR A 86 9.25 21.73 3.49
N SER A 87 9.98 21.87 4.60
CA SER A 87 11.36 21.40 4.77
C SER A 87 11.65 21.00 6.21
N VAL A 88 12.69 20.18 6.39
CA VAL A 88 13.25 19.78 7.70
C VAL A 88 14.74 20.09 7.70
N GLU A 89 15.24 20.67 8.78
CA GLU A 89 16.68 20.83 8.98
C GLU A 89 17.31 19.54 9.54
N PHE A 90 18.31 19.02 8.85
CA PHE A 90 19.06 17.85 9.28
C PHE A 90 20.56 18.10 9.12
N MET A 91 21.30 18.02 10.23
CA MET A 91 22.75 18.29 10.27
C MET A 91 23.14 19.61 9.56
N SER A 92 22.38 20.68 9.82
CA SER A 92 22.56 22.00 9.21
C SER A 92 22.27 22.10 7.71
N TYR A 93 21.66 21.07 7.10
CA TYR A 93 21.14 21.13 5.74
C TYR A 93 19.61 21.21 5.75
N SER A 94 19.05 22.11 4.95
CA SER A 94 17.61 22.15 4.69
C SER A 94 17.27 21.11 3.63
N VAL A 95 16.50 20.09 4.02
CA VAL A 95 16.00 19.06 3.11
C VAL A 95 14.52 19.33 2.86
N THR A 96 14.13 19.48 1.60
CA THR A 96 12.73 19.69 1.24
C THR A 96 11.94 18.40 1.44
N MET A 97 10.64 18.52 1.76
CA MET A 97 9.77 17.36 1.84
C MET A 97 9.68 16.58 0.52
N GLU A 98 9.76 17.27 -0.61
CA GLU A 98 9.78 16.61 -1.91
C GLU A 98 10.98 15.68 -2.06
N THR A 99 12.18 16.13 -1.65
CA THR A 99 13.38 15.29 -1.64
C THR A 99 13.21 14.10 -0.70
N LEU A 100 12.67 14.30 0.51
CA LEU A 100 12.40 13.20 1.44
C LEU A 100 11.41 12.18 0.87
N VAL A 101 10.33 12.65 0.23
CA VAL A 101 9.36 11.79 -0.44
C VAL A 101 10.03 10.96 -1.53
N GLN A 102 10.85 11.56 -2.39
CA GLN A 102 11.57 10.85 -3.47
C GLN A 102 12.53 9.79 -2.93
N PHE A 103 13.28 10.09 -1.86
CA PHE A 103 14.17 9.12 -1.22
C PHE A 103 13.39 7.95 -0.60
N MET A 104 12.24 8.22 0.04
CA MET A 104 11.41 7.19 0.67
C MET A 104 10.55 6.38 -0.33
N MET A 105 10.42 6.83 -1.58
CA MET A 105 9.78 6.06 -2.65
C MET A 105 10.50 4.76 -2.95
N TRP A 106 11.83 4.77 -2.94
CA TRP A 106 12.65 3.61 -3.28
C TRP A 106 12.48 2.44 -2.30
N PRO A 107 12.65 2.60 -0.97
CA PRO A 107 12.42 1.53 -0.01
C PRO A 107 11.00 0.95 -0.10
N SER A 108 9.99 1.81 -0.28
CA SER A 108 8.59 1.39 -0.34
C SER A 108 8.30 0.55 -1.59
N ALA A 109 8.83 0.96 -2.75
CA ALA A 109 8.74 0.20 -3.98
C ALA A 109 9.46 -1.16 -3.89
N LEU A 110 10.65 -1.20 -3.27
CA LEU A 110 11.38 -2.44 -3.03
C LEU A 110 10.60 -3.39 -2.10
N CYS A 111 9.96 -2.87 -1.06
CA CYS A 111 9.12 -3.66 -0.17
C CYS A 111 7.90 -4.24 -0.90
N ILE A 112 7.20 -3.45 -1.72
CA ILE A 112 6.07 -3.92 -2.55
C ILE A 112 6.54 -5.01 -3.52
N PHE A 113 7.70 -4.80 -4.17
CA PHE A 113 8.28 -5.76 -5.10
C PHE A 113 8.71 -7.07 -4.42
N TYR A 114 9.31 -6.98 -3.23
CA TYR A 114 9.61 -8.15 -2.40
C TYR A 114 8.34 -8.94 -2.06
N LEU A 115 7.26 -8.25 -1.67
CA LEU A 115 5.96 -8.87 -1.39
C LEU A 115 5.30 -9.47 -2.63
N MET A 116 5.63 -9.01 -3.83
CA MET A 116 5.22 -9.64 -5.08
C MET A 116 5.94 -10.98 -5.28
N ILE A 117 7.26 -11.01 -5.14
CA ILE A 117 8.07 -12.21 -5.44
C ILE A 117 7.81 -13.31 -4.43
N LYS A 118 7.81 -12.97 -3.13
CA LYS A 118 7.76 -13.97 -2.06
C LYS A 118 6.46 -14.78 -2.10
N LYS A 119 6.56 -16.10 -2.28
CA LYS A 119 5.39 -16.99 -2.18
C LYS A 119 4.85 -16.91 -0.74
N GLY A 120 3.52 -16.81 -0.59
CA GLY A 120 2.92 -16.92 0.74
C GLY A 120 3.12 -18.32 1.31
N GLN A 121 3.27 -18.45 2.62
CA GLN A 121 3.41 -19.76 3.26
C GLN A 121 2.14 -20.59 3.08
N GLU A 122 2.28 -21.90 2.93
CA GLU A 122 1.16 -22.82 2.67
C GLU A 122 0.35 -23.18 3.93
N GLY A 123 0.55 -22.48 5.05
CA GLY A 123 -0.19 -22.69 6.30
C GLY A 123 -1.68 -22.34 6.20
N THR A 124 -2.51 -22.92 7.06
CA THR A 124 -3.93 -22.58 7.18
C THR A 124 -4.08 -21.06 7.34
N ASN A 125 -4.79 -20.40 6.42
CA ASN A 125 -5.01 -18.97 6.52
C ASN A 125 -5.83 -18.69 7.79
N GLU A 126 -5.25 -18.02 8.78
CA GLU A 126 -5.90 -17.70 10.05
C GLU A 126 -7.14 -16.81 9.86
N TYR A 127 -7.22 -16.09 8.73
CA TYR A 127 -8.35 -15.25 8.37
C TYR A 127 -9.53 -16.02 7.76
N GLY A 128 -9.44 -17.35 7.64
CA GLY A 128 -10.49 -18.20 7.09
C GLY A 128 -10.64 -18.14 5.58
N LEU A 129 -11.64 -18.87 5.07
CA LEU A 129 -12.05 -18.82 3.66
C LEU A 129 -12.49 -17.40 3.29
N ASP A 130 -12.37 -17.04 2.02
CA ASP A 130 -12.92 -15.77 1.53
C ASP A 130 -14.41 -15.68 1.92
N PRO A 131 -14.87 -14.63 2.63
CA PRO A 131 -16.27 -14.48 3.03
C PRO A 131 -17.23 -14.46 1.82
N THR A 132 -16.73 -14.16 0.62
CA THR A 132 -17.50 -14.23 -0.62
C THR A 132 -17.50 -15.61 -1.28
N TRP A 133 -16.67 -16.55 -0.84
CA TRP A 133 -16.64 -17.92 -1.38
C TRP A 133 -17.93 -18.70 -1.09
N ARG A 134 -18.54 -18.48 0.08
CA ARG A 134 -19.85 -19.06 0.41
C ARG A 134 -21.01 -18.41 -0.35
N LEU A 135 -20.74 -17.32 -1.07
CA LEU A 135 -21.72 -16.55 -1.85
C LEU A 135 -21.53 -16.76 -3.35
N ALA A 136 -20.53 -17.55 -3.77
CA ALA A 136 -20.43 -18.04 -5.13
C ALA A 136 -21.44 -19.20 -5.30
N PRO A 137 -22.23 -19.20 -6.38
CA PRO A 137 -23.22 -20.25 -6.64
C PRO A 137 -22.59 -21.63 -6.83
#